data_AF-A0A842VF34-F1
#
_entry.id   AF-A0A842VF34-F1
#
_cell.length_a   1.000
_cell.length_b   1.000
_cell.length_c   1.000
_cell.angle_alpha   90.00
_cell.angle_beta   90.00
_cell.angle_gamma   90.00
#
_symmetry.space_group_name_H-M   'P 1'
#
loop_
_entity.id
_entity.type
_entity.pdbx_description
1 polymer ?
#
loop_
_entity_poly.entity_id
_entity_poly.type
_entity_poly.pdbx_seq_one_letter_code
_entity_poly.pdbx_strand_id
1 'polypeptide(L)'
;PDQSMVNLILKLLHSLTEDPNTVLHCSIAGGRKTMSIYFAYALQFFGRENDRLYHVLVHPEEFQNHPDFYYIPPNPEILETTDSRKISTENASIDMIEIPFIRLGAKREYIFGDKWLLTYEEMVRLTQAKIEQLPDLPQLIIDLKRNKVTIGLRKIHLSPIELATYYYYAERSKSRQDTVPIKDYEQYFEAADGYYFQSDGLKRIIDIYRNLVSVGTYDNFIRSLDNGNLPFDRACQHFSRIKRKIRHALQNDDLAEYYVISAVGAYRKSYGIKLDKSKIILR
;
A
#
# COMPACT_ATOMS: atom_id res chain seq x y z
N PRO A 1 -8.59 -22.23 -26.55
CA PRO A 1 -7.79 -22.41 -25.33
C PRO A 1 -8.72 -22.42 -24.12
N ASP A 2 -8.75 -23.53 -23.41
CA ASP A 2 -9.93 -23.99 -22.68
C ASP A 2 -10.14 -23.21 -21.37
N GLN A 3 -11.05 -22.23 -21.38
CA GLN A 3 -11.45 -21.49 -20.17
C GLN A 3 -11.91 -22.43 -19.05
N SER A 4 -12.34 -23.66 -19.38
CA SER A 4 -12.66 -24.71 -18.41
C SER A 4 -11.50 -24.97 -17.42
N MET A 5 -10.25 -24.89 -17.91
CA MET A 5 -9.06 -25.26 -17.16
C MET A 5 -8.69 -24.21 -16.11
N VAL A 6 -8.71 -22.93 -16.47
CA VAL A 6 -8.48 -21.84 -15.50
C VAL A 6 -9.62 -21.79 -14.49
N ASN A 7 -10.87 -22.05 -14.90
CA ASN A 7 -11.99 -22.14 -13.98
C ASN A 7 -11.85 -23.31 -12.99
N LEU A 8 -11.28 -24.45 -13.42
CA LEU A 8 -10.95 -25.57 -12.53
C LEU A 8 -9.87 -25.17 -11.52
N ILE A 9 -8.82 -24.48 -11.97
CA ILE A 9 -7.78 -23.93 -11.07
C ILE A 9 -8.41 -22.99 -10.05
N LEU A 10 -9.29 -22.07 -10.47
CA LEU A 10 -9.96 -21.13 -9.56
C LEU A 10 -10.76 -21.86 -8.49
N LYS A 11 -11.53 -22.89 -8.88
CA LYS A 11 -12.28 -23.73 -7.92
C LYS A 11 -11.36 -24.43 -6.92
N LEU A 12 -10.23 -24.97 -7.40
CA LEU A 12 -9.23 -25.61 -6.52
C LEU A 12 -8.59 -24.61 -5.56
N LEU A 13 -8.17 -23.45 -6.03
CA LEU A 13 -7.59 -22.42 -5.16
C LEU A 13 -8.62 -21.87 -4.18
N HIS A 14 -9.88 -21.78 -4.58
CA HIS A 14 -10.95 -21.40 -3.68
C HIS A 14 -11.06 -22.39 -2.52
N SER A 15 -11.20 -23.69 -2.79
CA SER A 15 -11.34 -24.71 -1.74
C SER A 15 -10.11 -24.80 -0.84
N LEU A 16 -8.91 -24.71 -1.41
CA LEU A 16 -7.66 -24.72 -0.64
C LEU A 16 -7.47 -23.47 0.24
N THR A 17 -8.17 -22.37 -0.06
CA THR A 17 -8.12 -21.14 0.75
C THR A 17 -9.34 -20.93 1.65
N GLU A 18 -10.27 -21.88 1.72
CA GLU A 18 -11.42 -21.82 2.64
C GLU A 18 -10.97 -21.89 4.11
N ASP A 19 -9.97 -22.72 4.42
CA ASP A 19 -9.38 -22.77 5.75
C ASP A 19 -8.34 -21.64 5.93
N PRO A 20 -8.58 -20.68 6.86
CA PRO A 20 -7.65 -19.59 7.12
C PRO A 20 -6.30 -20.06 7.70
N ASN A 21 -6.20 -21.28 8.24
CA ASN A 21 -4.97 -21.80 8.85
C ASN A 21 -4.06 -22.52 7.86
N THR A 22 -4.58 -22.89 6.70
CA THR A 22 -3.79 -23.48 5.62
C THR A 22 -2.91 -22.40 4.99
N VAL A 23 -1.66 -22.70 4.65
CA VAL A 23 -0.77 -21.80 3.89
C VAL A 23 -0.37 -22.49 2.59
N LEU A 24 -0.56 -21.80 1.47
CA LEU A 24 -0.26 -22.36 0.15
C LEU A 24 1.19 -22.07 -0.25
N HIS A 25 1.94 -23.13 -0.54
CA HIS A 25 3.24 -23.07 -1.20
C HIS A 25 3.09 -23.63 -2.61
N CYS A 26 3.12 -22.77 -3.62
CA CYS A 26 2.81 -23.13 -4.99
C CYS A 26 4.05 -23.08 -5.89
N SER A 27 4.28 -24.12 -6.69
CA SER A 27 5.36 -24.14 -7.70
C SER A 27 4.77 -24.07 -9.11
N ILE A 28 5.34 -23.21 -9.97
CA ILE A 28 4.95 -23.11 -11.39
C ILE A 28 5.92 -23.82 -12.34
N ALA A 29 6.92 -24.52 -11.81
CA ALA A 29 7.97 -25.17 -12.58
C ALA A 29 7.50 -26.43 -13.34
N GLY A 30 6.32 -26.98 -13.01
CA GLY A 30 5.79 -28.22 -13.59
C GLY A 30 4.51 -28.05 -14.41
N GLY A 31 4.24 -29.03 -15.27
CA GLY A 31 3.01 -29.10 -16.08
C GLY A 31 3.11 -28.38 -17.43
N ARG A 32 1.96 -28.23 -18.11
CA ARG A 32 1.90 -27.49 -19.39
C ARG A 32 2.12 -26.00 -19.12
N LYS A 33 2.99 -25.33 -19.89
CA LYS A 33 3.32 -23.89 -19.72
C LYS A 33 2.09 -23.00 -19.50
N THR A 34 1.02 -23.22 -20.26
CA THR A 34 -0.23 -22.46 -20.13
C THR A 34 -0.92 -22.66 -18.77
N MET A 35 -0.84 -23.85 -18.18
CA MET A 35 -1.36 -24.12 -16.83
C MET A 35 -0.63 -23.34 -15.77
N SER A 36 0.70 -23.30 -15.84
CA SER A 36 1.53 -22.53 -14.91
C SER A 36 1.17 -21.05 -14.92
N ILE A 37 0.93 -20.49 -16.11
CA ILE A 37 0.48 -19.09 -16.28
C ILE A 37 -0.91 -18.88 -15.66
N TYR A 38 -1.89 -19.73 -16.01
CA TYR A 38 -3.24 -19.61 -15.45
C TYR A 38 -3.27 -19.83 -13.93
N PHE A 39 -2.43 -20.71 -13.42
CA PHE A 39 -2.27 -20.92 -11.99
C PHE A 39 -1.74 -19.66 -11.30
N ALA A 40 -0.67 -19.06 -11.82
CA ALA A 40 -0.11 -17.82 -11.29
C ALA A 40 -1.13 -16.66 -11.35
N TYR A 41 -1.93 -16.56 -12.42
CA TYR A 41 -2.97 -15.54 -12.52
C TYR A 41 -4.14 -15.80 -11.57
N ALA A 42 -4.61 -17.03 -11.47
CA ALA A 42 -5.67 -17.40 -10.54
C ALA A 42 -5.24 -17.17 -9.07
N LEU A 43 -3.97 -17.45 -8.75
CA LEU A 43 -3.41 -17.19 -7.44
C LEU A 43 -3.42 -15.70 -7.08
N GLN A 44 -3.46 -14.76 -8.02
CA GLN A 44 -3.60 -13.34 -7.67
C GLN A 44 -4.94 -13.03 -7.01
N PHE A 45 -6.01 -13.70 -7.41
CA PHE A 45 -7.33 -13.55 -6.81
C PHE A 45 -7.43 -14.23 -5.44
N PHE A 46 -6.72 -15.36 -5.26
CA PHE A 46 -6.87 -16.21 -4.09
C PHE A 46 -5.73 -16.13 -3.07
N GLY A 47 -4.53 -15.71 -3.45
CA GLY A 47 -3.39 -15.67 -2.55
C GLY A 47 -3.59 -14.68 -1.41
N ARG A 48 -3.38 -15.18 -0.20
CA ARG A 48 -3.38 -14.43 1.08
C ARG A 48 -1.96 -14.02 1.44
N GLU A 49 -1.79 -13.24 2.50
CA GLU A 49 -0.49 -12.67 2.90
C GLU A 49 0.63 -13.71 3.08
N ASN A 50 0.30 -14.89 3.61
CA ASN A 50 1.28 -15.96 3.90
C ASN A 50 1.49 -16.94 2.74
N ASP A 51 0.63 -16.92 1.71
CA ASP A 51 0.77 -17.83 0.57
C ASP A 51 2.01 -17.44 -0.28
N ARG A 52 2.64 -18.39 -0.97
CA ARG A 52 3.89 -18.17 -1.70
C ARG A 52 3.87 -18.84 -3.06
N LEU A 53 4.47 -18.19 -4.05
CA LEU A 53 4.62 -18.67 -5.41
C LEU A 53 6.11 -18.83 -5.71
N TYR A 54 6.51 -19.98 -6.22
CA TYR A 54 7.90 -20.32 -6.47
C TYR A 54 8.11 -20.78 -7.92
N HIS A 55 9.30 -20.53 -8.43
CA HIS A 55 9.83 -21.23 -9.59
C HIS A 55 11.08 -21.98 -9.18
N VAL A 56 11.07 -23.28 -9.40
CA VAL A 56 12.24 -24.15 -9.25
C VAL A 56 12.97 -24.18 -10.58
N LEU A 57 14.27 -23.93 -10.55
CA LEU A 57 15.18 -24.01 -11.68
C LEU A 57 16.19 -25.10 -11.39
N VAL A 58 16.48 -25.92 -12.39
CA VAL A 58 17.48 -26.99 -12.31
C VAL A 58 18.60 -26.62 -13.26
N HIS A 59 19.81 -26.58 -12.73
CA HIS A 59 21.01 -26.24 -13.47
C HIS A 59 21.99 -27.42 -13.45
N PRO A 60 22.76 -27.62 -14.54
CA PRO A 60 22.55 -27.03 -15.87
C PRO A 60 21.30 -27.59 -16.59
N GLU A 61 20.90 -26.96 -17.71
CA GLU A 61 19.61 -27.22 -18.40
C GLU A 61 19.41 -28.68 -18.82
N GLU A 62 20.51 -29.43 -19.03
CA GLU A 62 20.47 -30.85 -19.36
C GLU A 62 19.74 -31.68 -18.31
N PHE A 63 19.78 -31.30 -17.03
CA PHE A 63 19.09 -32.00 -15.95
C PHE A 63 17.59 -31.68 -15.90
N GLN A 64 17.15 -30.51 -16.37
CA GLN A 64 15.77 -30.06 -16.25
C GLN A 64 14.77 -30.98 -16.98
N ASN A 65 15.18 -31.55 -18.11
CA ASN A 65 14.34 -32.42 -18.95
C ASN A 65 14.83 -33.87 -18.98
N HIS A 66 15.78 -34.25 -18.11
CA HIS A 66 16.32 -35.61 -18.08
C HIS A 66 15.31 -36.58 -17.43
N PRO A 67 14.91 -37.68 -18.10
CA PRO A 67 13.85 -38.57 -17.61
C PRO A 67 14.19 -39.27 -16.28
N ASP A 68 15.48 -39.47 -16.00
CA ASP A 68 15.95 -40.13 -14.77
C ASP A 68 16.41 -39.15 -13.67
N PHE A 69 16.30 -37.84 -13.87
CA PHE A 69 16.70 -36.84 -12.87
C PHE A 69 15.48 -36.27 -12.14
N TYR A 70 15.28 -36.68 -10.89
CA TYR A 70 14.16 -36.22 -10.04
C TYR A 70 14.60 -35.32 -8.88
N TYR A 71 15.81 -35.50 -8.39
CA TYR A 71 16.44 -34.77 -7.30
C TYR A 71 17.96 -34.97 -7.39
N ILE A 72 18.75 -34.18 -6.65
CA ILE A 72 20.19 -34.40 -6.53
C ILE A 72 20.40 -35.60 -5.58
N PRO A 73 20.85 -36.77 -6.07
CA PRO A 73 21.00 -37.96 -5.24
C PRO A 73 22.15 -37.80 -4.23
N PRO A 74 22.07 -38.41 -3.03
CA PRO A 74 23.15 -38.35 -2.05
C PRO A 74 24.48 -38.91 -2.55
N ASN A 75 24.42 -39.95 -3.40
CA ASN A 75 25.58 -40.49 -4.09
C ASN A 75 25.54 -40.02 -5.55
N PRO A 76 26.60 -39.38 -6.07
CA PRO A 76 26.64 -38.97 -7.47
C PRO A 76 26.41 -40.13 -8.44
N GLU A 77 25.61 -39.86 -9.46
CA GLU A 77 25.29 -40.79 -10.53
C GLU A 77 25.66 -40.16 -11.87
N ILE A 78 26.06 -40.99 -12.83
CA ILE A 78 26.32 -40.56 -14.20
C ILE A 78 25.09 -40.86 -15.03
N LEU A 79 24.52 -39.81 -15.61
CA LEU A 79 23.38 -39.87 -16.51
C LEU A 79 23.85 -39.68 -17.96
N GLU A 80 23.16 -40.31 -18.91
CA GLU A 80 23.41 -40.15 -20.34
C GLU A 80 22.30 -39.33 -20.99
N THR A 81 22.67 -38.18 -21.56
CA THR A 81 21.75 -37.30 -22.25
C THR A 81 21.32 -37.86 -23.62
N THR A 82 20.30 -37.25 -24.22
CA THR A 82 19.79 -37.66 -25.55
C THR A 82 20.80 -37.50 -26.68
N ASP A 83 21.85 -36.70 -26.49
CA ASP A 83 23.00 -36.53 -27.40
C ASP A 83 24.23 -37.37 -26.99
N SER A 84 24.03 -38.40 -26.15
CA SER A 84 25.06 -39.34 -25.66
C SER A 84 26.21 -38.69 -24.88
N ARG A 85 26.01 -37.49 -24.32
CA ARG A 85 26.94 -36.91 -23.35
C ARG A 85 26.69 -37.52 -21.98
N LYS A 86 27.78 -37.70 -21.22
CA LYS A 86 27.73 -38.14 -19.82
C LYS A 86 27.75 -36.92 -18.91
N ILE A 87 26.72 -36.76 -18.10
CA ILE A 87 26.61 -35.71 -17.09
C ILE A 87 26.59 -36.35 -15.70
N SER A 88 27.28 -35.73 -14.74
CA SER A 88 27.32 -36.22 -13.35
C SER A 88 26.38 -35.40 -12.49
N THR A 89 25.50 -36.05 -11.73
CA THR A 89 24.54 -35.37 -10.84
C THR A 89 25.21 -34.55 -9.73
N GLU A 90 26.51 -34.76 -9.47
CA GLU A 90 27.31 -33.89 -8.58
C GLU A 90 27.37 -32.43 -9.04
N ASN A 91 27.21 -32.19 -10.35
CA ASN A 91 27.25 -30.87 -10.95
C ASN A 91 25.87 -30.22 -11.04
N ALA A 92 24.82 -30.92 -10.61
CA ALA A 92 23.48 -30.36 -10.60
C ALA A 92 23.30 -29.41 -9.42
N SER A 93 22.66 -28.26 -9.65
CA SER A 93 22.17 -27.36 -8.61
C SER A 93 20.69 -27.07 -8.82
N ILE A 94 19.95 -26.90 -7.72
CA ILE A 94 18.52 -26.60 -7.76
C ILE A 94 18.31 -25.27 -7.04
N ASP A 95 17.82 -24.28 -7.78
CA ASP A 95 17.49 -22.97 -7.26
C ASP A 95 15.97 -22.85 -7.11
N MET A 96 15.52 -22.33 -5.97
CA MET A 96 14.13 -22.00 -5.73
C MET A 96 14.00 -20.49 -5.57
N ILE A 97 13.36 -19.84 -6.54
CA ILE A 97 13.10 -18.41 -6.50
C ILE A 97 11.64 -18.14 -6.12
N GLU A 98 11.42 -17.22 -5.19
CA GLU A 98 10.08 -16.71 -4.89
C GLU A 98 9.67 -15.68 -5.97
N ILE A 99 8.48 -15.87 -6.54
CA ILE A 99 7.89 -14.94 -7.51
C ILE A 99 6.88 -14.06 -6.78
N PRO A 100 7.09 -12.74 -6.70
CA PRO A 100 6.10 -11.84 -6.14
C PRO A 100 4.87 -11.76 -7.06
N PHE A 101 3.69 -11.67 -6.47
CA PHE A 101 2.43 -11.52 -7.20
C PHE A 101 1.46 -10.62 -6.45
N ILE A 102 0.50 -10.04 -7.17
CA ILE A 102 -0.53 -9.16 -6.59
C ILE A 102 -1.48 -10.01 -5.75
N ARG A 103 -1.73 -9.61 -4.51
CA ARG A 103 -2.61 -10.34 -3.58
C ARG A 103 -3.95 -9.63 -3.45
N LEU A 104 -4.96 -10.12 -4.15
CA LEU A 104 -6.33 -9.64 -4.06
C LEU A 104 -7.18 -10.47 -3.07
N GLY A 105 -6.59 -11.51 -2.47
CA GLY A 105 -7.27 -12.44 -1.57
C GLY A 105 -8.07 -11.76 -0.45
N ALA A 106 -7.45 -10.80 0.23
CA ALA A 106 -8.09 -10.05 1.32
C ALA A 106 -9.12 -9.00 0.84
N LYS A 107 -9.26 -8.80 -0.47
CA LYS A 107 -10.20 -7.85 -1.09
C LYS A 107 -11.30 -8.55 -1.90
N ARG A 108 -11.34 -9.89 -1.91
CA ARG A 108 -12.30 -10.67 -2.71
C ARG A 108 -13.74 -10.28 -2.41
N GLU A 109 -14.15 -10.23 -1.15
CA GLU A 109 -15.52 -9.84 -0.77
C GLU A 109 -15.88 -8.43 -1.27
N TYR A 110 -14.94 -7.48 -1.20
CA TYR A 110 -15.16 -6.13 -1.71
C TYR A 110 -15.26 -6.08 -3.25
N ILE A 111 -14.48 -6.90 -3.95
CA ILE A 111 -14.42 -6.90 -5.42
C ILE A 111 -15.60 -7.70 -6.01
N PHE A 112 -15.88 -8.88 -5.46
CA PHE A 112 -16.80 -9.88 -6.01
C PHE A 112 -18.14 -9.98 -5.25
N GLY A 113 -18.23 -9.44 -4.04
CA GLY A 113 -19.39 -9.63 -3.16
C GLY A 113 -19.55 -11.10 -2.76
N ASP A 114 -20.80 -11.56 -2.66
CA ASP A 114 -21.14 -12.95 -2.33
C ASP A 114 -21.05 -13.91 -3.53
N LYS A 115 -20.41 -13.49 -4.64
CA LYS A 115 -20.32 -14.29 -5.88
C LYS A 115 -19.07 -15.17 -5.86
N TRP A 116 -19.26 -16.44 -5.52
CA TRP A 116 -18.17 -17.42 -5.41
C TRP A 116 -17.96 -18.31 -6.64
N LEU A 117 -18.94 -18.35 -7.57
CA LEU A 117 -18.90 -19.17 -8.79
C LEU A 117 -18.61 -18.35 -10.05
N LEU A 118 -17.71 -17.38 -9.95
CA LEU A 118 -17.30 -16.57 -11.09
C LEU A 118 -16.30 -17.31 -11.98
N THR A 119 -16.42 -17.11 -13.28
CA THR A 119 -15.38 -17.50 -14.24
C THR A 119 -14.17 -16.58 -14.12
N TYR A 120 -13.01 -17.02 -14.62
CA TYR A 120 -11.79 -16.21 -14.66
C TYR A 120 -12.01 -14.86 -15.37
N GLU A 121 -12.71 -14.87 -16.50
CA GLU A 121 -13.00 -13.66 -17.27
C GLU A 121 -13.86 -12.67 -16.48
N GLU A 122 -14.87 -13.17 -15.74
CA GLU A 122 -15.68 -12.33 -14.87
C GLU A 122 -14.89 -11.76 -13.70
N MET A 123 -14.01 -12.55 -13.07
CA MET A 123 -13.14 -12.07 -12.01
C MET A 123 -12.21 -10.96 -12.51
N VAL A 124 -11.58 -11.14 -13.68
CA VAL A 124 -10.75 -10.11 -14.31
C VAL A 124 -11.57 -8.85 -14.58
N ARG A 125 -12.74 -8.98 -15.23
CA ARG A 125 -13.60 -7.84 -15.57
C ARG A 125 -14.06 -7.06 -14.34
N LEU A 126 -14.49 -7.75 -13.28
CA LEU A 126 -14.94 -7.11 -12.04
C LEU A 126 -13.77 -6.43 -11.31
N THR A 127 -12.61 -7.07 -11.27
CA THR A 127 -11.40 -6.51 -10.67
C THR A 127 -10.97 -5.24 -11.42
N GLN A 128 -10.94 -5.29 -12.75
CA GLN A 128 -10.61 -4.15 -13.60
C GLN A 128 -11.58 -2.99 -13.36
N ALA A 129 -12.89 -3.26 -13.33
CA ALA A 129 -13.90 -2.25 -13.03
C ALA A 129 -13.73 -1.61 -11.65
N LYS A 130 -13.31 -2.38 -10.63
CA LYS A 130 -12.99 -1.85 -9.29
C LYS A 130 -11.74 -0.99 -9.28
N ILE A 131 -10.71 -1.36 -10.04
CA ILE A 131 -9.49 -0.57 -10.19
C ILE A 131 -9.80 0.76 -10.89
N GLU A 132 -10.62 0.75 -11.94
CA GLU A 132 -11.03 1.95 -12.68
C GLU A 132 -11.90 2.91 -11.85
N GLN A 133 -12.61 2.38 -10.84
CA GLN A 133 -13.36 3.19 -9.87
C GLN A 133 -12.49 3.84 -8.79
N LEU A 134 -11.20 3.44 -8.66
CA LEU A 134 -10.32 4.07 -7.69
C LEU A 134 -10.13 5.55 -8.05
N PRO A 135 -10.31 6.48 -7.09
CA PRO A 135 -10.20 7.91 -7.40
C PRO A 135 -8.76 8.24 -7.79
N ASP A 136 -8.57 8.90 -8.94
CA ASP A 136 -7.27 9.53 -9.22
C ASP A 136 -7.11 10.73 -8.30
N LEU A 137 -6.29 10.56 -7.28
CA LEU A 137 -5.99 11.58 -6.28
C LEU A 137 -5.05 12.63 -6.90
N PRO A 138 -5.46 13.91 -7.08
CA PRO A 138 -4.56 14.95 -7.56
C PRO A 138 -3.41 15.21 -6.59
N GLN A 139 -2.26 15.70 -7.10
CA GLN A 139 -1.14 16.03 -6.22
C GLN A 139 -1.50 17.16 -5.25
N LEU A 140 -1.18 16.95 -3.97
CA LEU A 140 -1.13 17.99 -2.95
C LEU A 140 0.24 18.66 -3.00
N ILE A 141 0.27 19.96 -3.29
CA ILE A 141 1.48 20.77 -3.26
C ILE A 141 1.33 21.83 -2.18
N ILE A 142 2.29 21.86 -1.25
CA ILE A 142 2.39 22.89 -0.21
C ILE A 142 3.71 23.62 -0.39
N ASP A 143 3.64 24.91 -0.71
CA ASP A 143 4.78 25.79 -0.92
C ASP A 143 4.79 26.83 0.20
N LEU A 144 5.67 26.64 1.19
CA LEU A 144 5.75 27.54 2.35
C LEU A 144 6.26 28.91 1.96
N LYS A 145 7.22 28.99 1.01
CA LYS A 145 7.81 30.26 0.56
C LYS A 145 6.78 31.17 -0.08
N ARG A 146 5.80 30.59 -0.79
CA ARG A 146 4.73 31.33 -1.48
C ARG A 146 3.40 31.32 -0.72
N ASN A 147 3.36 30.78 0.50
CA ASN A 147 2.12 30.62 1.28
C ASN A 147 0.98 29.97 0.49
N LYS A 148 1.29 28.95 -0.32
CA LYS A 148 0.36 28.39 -1.30
C LYS A 148 0.12 26.91 -1.07
N VAL A 149 -1.16 26.54 -1.00
CA VAL A 149 -1.62 25.15 -1.02
C VAL A 149 -2.42 24.90 -2.28
N THR A 150 -2.12 23.83 -3.01
CA THR A 150 -2.92 23.39 -4.15
C THR A 150 -3.17 21.90 -4.11
N ILE A 151 -4.37 21.48 -4.49
CA ILE A 151 -4.70 20.10 -4.79
C ILE A 151 -5.07 20.03 -6.28
N GLY A 152 -4.20 19.43 -7.08
CA GLY A 152 -4.25 19.55 -8.55
C GLY A 152 -4.24 21.02 -8.98
N LEU A 153 -5.27 21.43 -9.72
CA LEU A 153 -5.42 22.81 -10.20
C LEU A 153 -6.10 23.75 -9.18
N ARG A 154 -6.63 23.22 -8.08
CA ARG A 154 -7.46 23.98 -7.12
C ARG A 154 -6.57 24.61 -6.06
N LYS A 155 -6.63 25.94 -5.92
CA LYS A 155 -5.91 26.70 -4.88
C LYS A 155 -6.72 26.73 -3.59
N ILE A 156 -6.05 26.51 -2.46
CA ILE A 156 -6.64 26.56 -1.12
C ILE A 156 -5.92 27.64 -0.33
N HIS A 157 -6.70 28.60 0.18
CA HIS A 157 -6.16 29.69 0.99
C HIS A 157 -6.25 29.34 2.49
N LEU A 158 -5.12 28.98 3.07
CA LEU A 158 -4.96 28.76 4.52
C LEU A 158 -4.36 30.00 5.17
N SER A 159 -4.83 30.35 6.37
CA SER A 159 -4.14 31.36 7.20
C SER A 159 -2.76 30.82 7.63
N PRO A 160 -1.80 31.66 8.04
CA PRO A 160 -0.46 31.19 8.36
C PRO A 160 -0.41 30.07 9.42
N ILE A 161 -1.27 30.11 10.43
CA ILE A 161 -1.34 29.05 11.45
C ILE A 161 -1.98 27.76 10.91
N GLU A 162 -3.00 27.88 10.06
CA GLU A 162 -3.60 26.74 9.37
C GLU A 162 -2.61 26.09 8.40
N LEU A 163 -1.81 26.90 7.69
CA LEU A 163 -0.76 26.42 6.78
C LEU A 163 0.35 25.70 7.54
N ALA A 164 0.86 26.28 8.63
CA ALA A 164 1.89 25.64 9.46
C ALA A 164 1.40 24.29 10.02
N THR A 165 0.18 24.27 10.54
CA THR A 165 -0.47 23.06 11.05
C THR A 165 -0.65 22.01 9.96
N TYR A 166 -1.16 22.41 8.79
CA TYR A 166 -1.40 21.49 7.68
C TYR A 166 -0.10 20.95 7.06
N TYR A 167 0.92 21.80 6.92
CA TYR A 167 2.24 21.38 6.45
C TYR A 167 2.85 20.33 7.35
N TYR A 168 2.80 20.52 8.67
CA TYR A 168 3.33 19.57 9.63
C TYR A 168 2.70 18.17 9.48
N TYR A 169 1.37 18.08 9.35
CA TYR A 169 0.72 16.79 9.08
C TYR A 169 1.07 16.20 7.71
N ALA A 170 1.23 17.05 6.70
CA ALA A 170 1.67 16.60 5.38
C ALA A 170 3.12 16.09 5.39
N GLU A 171 4.00 16.70 6.18
CA GLU A 171 5.38 16.27 6.42
C GLU A 171 5.43 14.89 7.06
N ARG A 172 4.62 14.65 8.10
CA ARG A 172 4.47 13.31 8.71
C ARG A 172 3.94 12.27 7.74
N SER A 173 2.94 12.63 6.92
CA SER A 173 2.44 11.71 5.90
C SER A 173 3.48 11.45 4.81
N LYS A 174 4.32 12.44 4.46
CA LYS A 174 5.38 12.31 3.47
C LYS A 174 6.54 11.44 3.96
N SER A 175 6.80 11.40 5.27
CA SER A 175 7.91 10.64 5.88
C SER A 175 7.64 9.14 6.04
N ARG A 176 6.46 8.64 5.64
CA ARG A 176 6.16 7.20 5.65
C ARG A 176 7.14 6.42 4.78
N GLN A 177 7.44 5.17 5.15
CA GLN A 177 8.18 4.26 4.28
C GLN A 177 7.30 3.84 3.09
N ASP A 178 7.90 3.58 1.93
CA ASP A 178 7.16 3.21 0.70
C ASP A 178 6.43 1.86 0.81
N THR A 179 6.84 1.02 1.77
CA THR A 179 6.30 -0.32 2.02
C THR A 179 5.08 -0.34 2.93
N VAL A 180 4.73 0.79 3.57
CA VAL A 180 3.61 0.84 4.52
C VAL A 180 2.30 0.76 3.74
N PRO A 181 1.42 -0.23 4.01
CA PRO A 181 0.14 -0.30 3.34
C PRO A 181 -0.82 0.78 3.88
N ILE A 182 -1.75 1.24 3.04
CA ILE A 182 -2.70 2.32 3.37
C ILE A 182 -3.48 2.05 4.67
N LYS A 183 -3.84 0.79 4.93
CA LYS A 183 -4.55 0.37 6.16
C LYS A 183 -3.79 0.73 7.45
N ASP A 184 -2.47 0.82 7.37
CA ASP A 184 -1.60 1.07 8.51
C ASP A 184 -1.09 2.53 8.54
N TYR A 185 -1.66 3.45 7.75
CA TYR A 185 -1.28 4.86 7.77
C TYR A 185 -1.56 5.54 9.11
N GLU A 186 -2.56 5.05 9.83
CA GLU A 186 -2.99 5.60 11.12
C GLU A 186 -1.92 5.45 12.21
N GLN A 187 -0.98 4.51 12.09
CA GLN A 187 0.15 4.39 13.01
C GLN A 187 1.12 5.59 12.94
N TYR A 188 1.08 6.36 11.85
CA TYR A 188 1.87 7.59 11.68
C TYR A 188 1.13 8.85 12.17
N PHE A 189 -0.14 8.70 12.55
CA PHE A 189 -0.93 9.81 13.06
C PHE A 189 -0.43 10.21 14.44
N GLU A 190 -0.52 11.49 14.76
CA GLU A 190 -0.10 12.00 16.05
C GLU A 190 -1.23 11.84 17.06
N ALA A 191 -0.95 11.13 18.16
CA ALA A 191 -1.89 10.99 19.26
C ALA A 191 -2.03 12.31 20.02
N ALA A 192 -3.27 12.69 20.35
CA ALA A 192 -3.54 13.78 21.28
C ALA A 192 -3.43 13.28 22.74
N ASP A 193 -2.67 13.97 23.59
CA ASP A 193 -2.39 13.59 24.98
C ASP A 193 -2.92 14.63 25.99
N GLY A 194 -4.12 15.17 25.73
CA GLY A 194 -4.76 16.21 26.54
C GLY A 194 -4.37 17.62 26.10
N TYR A 195 -3.13 17.78 25.63
CA TYR A 195 -2.72 18.87 24.75
C TYR A 195 -2.65 18.32 23.31
N TYR A 196 -2.93 19.17 22.31
CA TYR A 196 -3.16 18.65 20.95
C TYR A 196 -1.91 18.05 20.30
N PHE A 197 -0.74 18.59 20.63
CA PHE A 197 0.52 18.16 20.06
C PHE A 197 1.38 17.56 21.15
N GLN A 198 2.10 16.50 20.81
CA GLN A 198 3.29 16.17 21.58
C GLN A 198 4.23 17.37 21.56
N SER A 199 5.05 17.53 22.61
CA SER A 199 5.90 18.72 22.74
C SER A 199 6.76 19.00 21.49
N ASP A 200 7.12 17.97 20.73
CA ASP A 200 7.88 18.09 19.49
C ASP A 200 7.04 18.49 18.27
N GLY A 201 5.77 18.07 18.20
CA GLY A 201 4.84 18.49 17.14
C GLY A 201 4.51 19.97 17.20
N LEU A 202 4.24 20.50 18.41
CA LEU A 202 3.96 21.93 18.58
C LEU A 202 5.18 22.78 18.26
N LYS A 203 6.38 22.38 18.72
CA LYS A 203 7.63 23.06 18.37
C LYS A 203 7.80 23.15 16.86
N ARG A 204 7.59 22.04 16.14
CA ARG A 204 7.70 22.01 14.68
C ARG A 204 6.72 22.97 14.00
N ILE A 205 5.48 23.05 14.47
CA ILE A 205 4.50 24.00 13.93
C ILE A 205 4.86 25.45 14.25
N ILE A 206 5.33 25.73 15.46
CA ILE A 206 5.81 27.06 15.86
C ILE A 206 6.98 27.49 14.96
N ASP A 207 7.91 26.58 14.69
CA ASP A 207 9.07 26.84 13.82
C ASP A 207 8.64 27.15 12.38
N ILE A 208 7.69 26.39 11.83
CA ILE A 208 7.11 26.68 10.51
C ILE A 208 6.42 28.05 10.55
N TYR A 209 5.54 28.26 11.54
CA TYR A 209 4.76 29.49 11.68
C TYR A 209 5.63 30.74 11.77
N ARG A 210 6.76 30.67 12.50
CA ARG A 210 7.75 31.75 12.61
C ARG A 210 8.23 32.26 11.26
N ASN A 211 8.37 31.37 10.29
CA ASN A 211 8.85 31.70 8.94
C ASN A 211 7.74 32.24 8.02
N LEU A 212 6.47 32.15 8.43
CA LEU A 212 5.32 32.57 7.60
C LEU A 212 4.79 33.96 7.98
N VAL A 213 5.16 34.48 9.15
CA VAL A 213 4.59 35.73 9.68
C VAL A 213 5.66 36.72 10.12
N SER A 214 5.24 37.98 10.31
CA SER A 214 6.12 39.01 10.87
C SER A 214 6.49 38.72 12.33
N VAL A 215 7.61 39.28 12.79
CA VAL A 215 8.09 39.13 14.19
C VAL A 215 7.00 39.53 15.20
N GLY A 216 6.32 40.66 14.99
CA GLY A 216 5.25 41.10 15.91
C GLY A 216 4.04 40.15 15.94
N THR A 217 3.66 39.59 14.79
CA THR A 217 2.59 38.57 14.72
C THR A 217 3.00 37.28 15.43
N TYR A 218 4.25 36.85 15.25
CA TYR A 218 4.82 35.70 15.92
C TYR A 218 4.80 35.87 17.44
N ASP A 219 5.31 36.99 17.95
CA ASP A 219 5.38 37.26 19.38
C ASP A 219 3.98 37.29 20.04
N ASN A 220 2.99 37.88 19.35
CA ASN A 220 1.61 37.88 19.82
C ASN A 220 1.02 36.46 19.88
N PHE A 221 1.31 35.61 18.90
CA PHE A 221 0.87 34.22 18.92
C PHE A 221 1.50 33.45 20.08
N ILE A 222 2.81 33.56 20.29
CA ILE A 222 3.53 32.91 21.40
C ILE A 222 2.96 33.34 22.77
N ARG A 223 2.69 34.64 22.96
CA ARG A 223 2.05 35.14 24.19
C ARG A 223 0.63 34.63 24.42
N SER A 224 -0.06 34.19 23.36
CA SER A 224 -1.42 33.65 23.44
C SER A 224 -1.47 32.15 23.81
N LEU A 225 -0.31 31.48 23.84
CA LEU A 225 -0.19 30.09 24.26
C LEU A 225 -0.35 29.98 25.78
N ASP A 226 -1.05 28.95 26.22
CA ASP A 226 -1.31 28.70 27.64
C ASP A 226 -0.15 27.88 28.21
N ASN A 227 0.71 28.51 29.03
CA ASN A 227 1.94 27.91 29.55
C ASN A 227 2.82 27.27 28.44
N GLY A 228 2.88 27.92 27.27
CA GLY A 228 3.62 27.43 26.12
C GLY A 228 2.92 26.36 25.28
N ASN A 229 1.68 25.98 25.63
CA ASN A 229 0.88 24.99 24.91
C ASN A 229 -0.26 25.62 24.12
N LEU A 230 -0.68 24.95 23.04
CA LEU A 230 -1.91 25.28 22.31
C LEU A 230 -3.08 24.45 22.87
N PRO A 231 -4.13 25.07 23.43
CA PRO A 231 -5.32 24.35 23.88
C PRO A 231 -5.98 23.51 22.79
N PHE A 232 -6.49 22.35 23.18
CA PHE A 232 -7.03 21.34 22.26
C PHE A 232 -8.25 21.82 21.47
N ASP A 233 -9.13 22.61 22.09
CA ASP A 233 -10.29 23.22 21.45
C ASP A 233 -9.88 24.18 20.33
N ARG A 234 -8.88 25.04 20.57
CA ARG A 234 -8.32 25.95 19.57
C ARG A 234 -7.68 25.17 18.42
N ALA A 235 -6.96 24.09 18.71
CA ALA A 235 -6.41 23.21 17.69
C ALA A 235 -7.52 22.58 16.82
N CYS A 236 -8.58 22.04 17.44
CA CYS A 236 -9.72 21.45 16.72
C CYS A 236 -10.43 22.46 15.80
N GLN A 237 -10.48 23.73 16.19
CA GLN A 237 -11.00 24.80 15.31
C GLN A 237 -10.13 24.95 14.05
N HIS A 238 -8.82 24.81 14.14
CA HIS A 238 -7.93 24.84 12.97
C HIS A 238 -8.21 23.67 12.01
N PHE A 239 -8.34 22.42 12.49
CA PHE A 239 -8.69 21.29 11.58
C PHE A 239 -10.05 21.48 10.95
N SER A 240 -11.04 21.96 11.71
CA SER A 240 -12.38 22.19 11.20
C SER A 240 -12.37 23.24 10.08
N ARG A 241 -11.60 24.32 10.25
CA ARG A 241 -11.41 25.37 9.22
C ARG A 241 -10.68 24.83 8.00
N ILE A 242 -9.58 24.09 8.19
CA ILE A 242 -8.82 23.45 7.10
C ILE A 242 -9.73 22.48 6.33
N LYS A 243 -10.43 21.58 7.03
CA LYS A 243 -11.37 20.61 6.48
C LYS A 243 -12.45 21.28 5.64
N ARG A 244 -13.07 22.34 6.16
CA ARG A 244 -14.08 23.11 5.42
C ARG A 244 -13.50 23.75 4.14
N LYS A 245 -12.31 24.33 4.21
CA LYS A 245 -11.65 24.97 3.05
C LYS A 245 -11.26 23.94 1.98
N ILE A 246 -10.76 22.77 2.38
CA ILE A 246 -10.43 21.67 1.47
C ILE A 246 -11.70 21.15 0.80
N ARG A 247 -12.75 20.82 1.56
CA ARG A 247 -14.03 20.33 1.00
C ARG A 247 -14.65 21.34 0.04
N HIS A 248 -14.69 22.61 0.43
CA HIS A 248 -15.17 23.68 -0.45
C HIS A 248 -14.37 23.77 -1.74
N ALA A 249 -13.04 23.68 -1.67
CA ALA A 249 -12.19 23.74 -2.85
C ALA A 249 -12.37 22.52 -3.76
N LEU A 250 -12.56 21.32 -3.21
CA LEU A 250 -12.67 20.06 -3.96
C LEU A 250 -14.08 19.75 -4.47
N GLN A 251 -15.13 20.24 -3.81
CA GLN A 251 -16.54 19.97 -4.16
C GLN A 251 -16.84 18.46 -4.34
N ASN A 252 -16.08 17.61 -3.66
CA ASN A 252 -16.19 16.17 -3.66
C ASN A 252 -15.73 15.70 -2.28
N ASP A 253 -16.68 15.29 -1.45
CA ASP A 253 -16.41 14.93 -0.05
C ASP A 253 -15.60 13.65 0.06
N ASP A 254 -15.86 12.64 -0.81
CA ASP A 254 -15.12 11.39 -0.83
C ASP A 254 -13.64 11.61 -1.17
N LEU A 255 -13.37 12.47 -2.15
CA LEU A 255 -12.01 12.88 -2.49
C LEU A 255 -11.37 13.67 -1.34
N ALA A 256 -12.12 14.56 -0.70
CA ALA A 256 -11.61 15.41 0.37
C ALA A 256 -11.13 14.61 1.60
N GLU A 257 -11.74 13.47 1.90
CA GLU A 257 -11.33 12.62 3.04
C GLU A 257 -9.87 12.17 2.98
N TYR A 258 -9.25 12.13 1.80
CA TYR A 258 -7.82 11.84 1.66
C TYR A 258 -6.92 13.01 2.09
N TYR A 259 -7.37 14.25 1.90
CA TYR A 259 -6.56 15.46 2.09
C TYR A 259 -6.75 16.12 3.45
N VAL A 260 -7.88 15.88 4.12
CA VAL A 260 -8.15 16.49 5.43
C VAL A 260 -7.33 15.84 6.54
N ILE A 261 -7.10 16.60 7.61
CA ILE A 261 -6.57 16.05 8.87
C ILE A 261 -7.71 15.25 9.51
N SER A 262 -7.63 13.93 9.36
CA SER A 262 -8.58 12.95 9.88
C SER A 262 -8.27 12.63 11.35
N ALA A 263 -9.31 12.35 12.12
CA ALA A 263 -9.20 11.84 13.49
C ALA A 263 -9.56 10.34 13.51
N VAL A 264 -8.77 9.54 14.21
CA VAL A 264 -9.00 8.10 14.37
C VAL A 264 -8.83 7.69 15.84
N GLY A 265 -9.57 6.68 16.29
CA GLY A 265 -9.55 6.20 17.68
C GLY A 265 -10.73 6.71 18.51
N ALA A 266 -11.28 5.86 19.38
CA ALA A 266 -12.47 6.16 20.18
C ALA A 266 -12.15 6.97 21.46
N TYR A 267 -11.11 6.56 22.21
CA TYR A 267 -10.76 7.16 23.51
C TYR A 267 -9.53 8.07 23.45
N ARG A 268 -8.51 7.68 22.69
CA ARG A 268 -7.34 8.51 22.39
C ARG A 268 -7.33 8.77 20.90
N LYS A 269 -7.71 10.00 20.50
CA LYS A 269 -7.77 10.37 19.10
C LYS A 269 -6.36 10.63 18.58
N SER A 270 -6.03 10.04 17.43
CA SER A 270 -4.84 10.35 16.65
C SER A 270 -5.23 11.08 15.38
N TYR A 271 -4.40 12.03 14.97
CA TYR A 271 -4.68 12.93 13.87
C TYR A 271 -3.63 12.82 12.75
N GLY A 272 -4.08 12.86 11.50
CA GLY A 272 -3.19 12.80 10.36
C GLY A 272 -3.89 12.84 9.01
N ILE A 273 -3.10 12.93 7.94
CA ILE A 273 -3.62 13.00 6.56
C ILE A 273 -3.52 11.61 5.92
N LYS A 274 -4.63 11.12 5.37
CA LYS A 274 -4.71 9.77 4.74
C LYS A 274 -4.07 9.69 3.36
N LEU A 275 -3.79 10.82 2.73
CA LEU A 275 -3.17 10.90 1.41
C LEU A 275 -1.83 10.14 1.37
N ASP A 276 -1.63 9.43 0.28
CA ASP A 276 -0.39 8.73 -0.03
C ASP A 276 0.80 9.69 -0.19
N LYS A 277 1.98 9.30 0.29
CA LYS A 277 3.19 10.13 0.22
C LYS A 277 3.60 10.48 -1.22
N SER A 278 3.31 9.63 -2.20
CA SER A 278 3.62 9.89 -3.62
C SER A 278 2.84 11.07 -4.17
N LYS A 279 1.67 11.38 -3.58
CA LYS A 279 0.81 12.50 -3.96
C LYS A 279 1.12 13.79 -3.20
N ILE A 280 2.06 13.79 -2.23
CA ILE A 280 2.44 14.96 -1.44
C ILE A 280 3.75 15.57 -1.97
N ILE A 281 3.76 16.87 -2.24
CA ILE A 281 4.95 17.64 -2.60
C ILE A 281 5.06 18.83 -1.64
N LEU A 282 6.18 18.90 -0.90
CA LEU A 282 6.49 19.97 0.03
C LEU A 282 7.63 20.81 -0.55
N ARG A 283 7.48 22.14 -0.59
CA ARG A 283 8.43 23.10 -1.17
C ARG A 283 8.71 24.29 -0.24
#